data_AF-A0A565ATH4-F1
#
_entry.id   AF-A0A565ATH4-F1
#
_cell.length_a   1.000
_cell.length_b   1.000
_cell.length_c   1.000
_cell.angle_alpha   90.00
_cell.angle_beta   90.00
_cell.angle_gamma   90.00
#
_symmetry.space_group_name_H-M   'P 1'
#
loop_
_entity.id
_entity.type
_entity.pdbx_description
1 polymer ?
#
loop_
_entity_poly.entity_id
_entity_poly.type
_entity_poly.pdbx_seq_one_letter_code
_entity_poly.pdbx_strand_id
1 'polypeptide(L)'
;MHRTLGPMDRFATAIDPESRPLPTRQQNISDAIWKEKTYKVQTYMARWVYAFSVQFSVTESDEFKMMVEAIGQFGPGVTPPSQYQLLERLLKEEVERINGLLKPREEEWKKHGCTGNV
;
A
#
# COMPACT_ATOMS: atom_id res chain seq x y z
N MET A 1 -24.28 -59.47 -17.81
CA MET A 1 -22.86 -59.05 -17.74
C MET A 1 -22.77 -57.94 -16.71
N HIS A 2 -22.17 -58.18 -15.54
CA HIS A 2 -22.03 -57.15 -14.50
C HIS A 2 -20.81 -56.26 -14.82
N ARG A 3 -21.04 -54.95 -14.98
CA ARG A 3 -19.95 -53.96 -15.02
C ARG A 3 -19.36 -53.84 -13.62
N THR A 4 -18.13 -54.29 -13.44
CA THR A 4 -17.32 -53.97 -12.26
C THR A 4 -16.79 -52.55 -12.41
N LEU A 5 -17.35 -51.64 -11.61
CA LEU A 5 -16.90 -50.26 -11.54
C LEU A 5 -15.54 -50.20 -10.85
N GLY A 6 -14.57 -49.59 -11.51
CA GLY A 6 -13.24 -49.38 -10.98
C GLY A 6 -13.24 -48.29 -9.90
N PRO A 7 -12.15 -48.17 -9.11
CA PRO A 7 -12.02 -47.15 -8.08
C PRO A 7 -12.21 -45.72 -8.61
N MET A 8 -11.92 -45.52 -9.90
CA MET A 8 -12.05 -44.28 -10.65
C MET A 8 -13.49 -43.88 -10.99
N ASP A 9 -14.41 -44.83 -11.10
CA ASP A 9 -15.80 -44.55 -11.52
C ASP A 9 -16.59 -43.78 -10.44
N ARG A 10 -16.08 -43.75 -9.19
CA ARG A 10 -16.68 -42.98 -8.08
C ARG A 10 -16.62 -41.46 -8.28
N PHE A 11 -15.72 -40.99 -9.14
CA PHE A 11 -15.63 -39.57 -9.48
C PHE A 11 -16.38 -39.23 -10.77
N ALA A 12 -16.92 -40.23 -11.48
CA ALA A 12 -17.43 -40.06 -12.83
C ALA A 12 -18.94 -39.79 -12.90
N THR A 13 -19.74 -40.05 -11.86
CA THR A 13 -21.19 -39.77 -11.94
C THR A 13 -21.88 -39.44 -10.61
N ALA A 14 -22.34 -38.19 -10.49
CA ALA A 14 -23.71 -37.85 -10.08
C ALA A 14 -24.13 -36.55 -10.79
N ILE A 15 -25.25 -36.65 -11.51
CA ILE A 15 -25.91 -35.63 -12.33
C ILE A 15 -26.99 -35.00 -11.43
N ASP A 16 -26.60 -34.25 -10.41
CA ASP A 16 -27.52 -33.27 -9.80
C ASP A 16 -26.96 -31.88 -10.11
N PRO A 17 -27.59 -31.12 -11.03
CA PRO A 17 -27.10 -29.81 -11.43
C PRO A 17 -27.07 -28.79 -10.29
N GLU A 18 -27.87 -28.99 -9.22
CA GLU A 18 -27.92 -28.13 -8.03
C GLU A 18 -26.86 -28.48 -6.99
N SER A 19 -26.32 -29.71 -7.02
CA SER A 19 -25.30 -30.18 -6.08
C SER A 19 -23.86 -29.87 -6.49
N ARG A 20 -23.64 -29.20 -7.64
CA ARG A 20 -22.29 -28.76 -8.02
C ARG A 20 -21.74 -27.96 -6.84
N PRO A 21 -20.65 -28.42 -6.20
CA PRO A 21 -19.91 -27.54 -5.33
C PRO A 21 -19.59 -26.32 -6.19
N LEU A 22 -20.00 -25.13 -5.76
CA LEU A 22 -19.55 -23.91 -6.42
C LEU A 22 -18.04 -24.07 -6.63
N PRO A 23 -17.51 -23.72 -7.82
CA PRO A 23 -16.09 -23.85 -8.08
C PRO A 23 -15.35 -23.08 -6.98
N THR A 24 -14.87 -23.82 -5.98
CA THR A 24 -14.12 -23.28 -4.87
C THR A 24 -12.79 -22.94 -5.49
N ARG A 25 -12.59 -21.65 -5.74
CA ARG A 25 -11.32 -21.13 -6.24
C ARG A 25 -10.26 -21.57 -5.23
N GLN A 26 -9.54 -22.63 -5.56
CA GLN A 26 -8.40 -23.09 -4.78
C GLN A 26 -7.43 -21.92 -4.70
N GLN A 27 -7.15 -21.45 -3.48
CA GLN A 27 -6.21 -20.35 -3.29
C GLN A 27 -4.84 -20.84 -3.78
N ASN A 28 -4.23 -20.09 -4.70
CA ASN A 28 -2.90 -20.40 -5.19
C ASN A 28 -1.92 -20.22 -4.01
N ILE A 29 -0.90 -21.08 -3.91
CA ILE A 29 0.16 -20.97 -2.91
C ILE A 29 0.80 -19.58 -2.95
N SER A 30 0.93 -18.97 -4.14
CA SER A 30 1.40 -17.60 -4.30
C SER A 30 0.52 -16.59 -3.54
N ASP A 31 -0.80 -16.71 -3.67
CA ASP A 31 -1.77 -15.79 -3.07
C ASP A 31 -1.69 -15.86 -1.54
N ALA A 32 -1.52 -17.07 -0.99
CA ALA A 32 -1.34 -17.27 0.45
C ALA A 32 -0.06 -16.62 0.96
N ILE A 33 1.07 -16.79 0.25
CA ILE A 33 2.35 -16.17 0.60
C ILE A 33 2.26 -14.64 0.54
N TRP A 34 1.64 -14.09 -0.50
CA TRP A 34 1.43 -12.64 -0.62
C TRP A 34 0.57 -12.11 0.51
N LYS A 35 -0.52 -12.79 0.85
CA LYS A 35 -1.40 -12.41 1.96
C LYS A 35 -0.67 -12.40 3.30
N GLU A 36 0.16 -13.40 3.57
CA GLU A 36 0.96 -13.46 4.79
C GLU A 36 1.97 -12.30 4.88
N LYS A 37 2.69 -12.03 3.79
CA LYS A 37 3.64 -10.90 3.72
C LYS A 37 2.93 -9.57 3.95
N THR A 38 1.82 -9.34 3.27
CA THR A 38 0.99 -8.12 3.42
C THR A 38 0.51 -7.96 4.85
N TYR A 39 -0.04 -9.04 5.45
CA TYR A 39 -0.50 -9.01 6.83
C TYR A 39 0.62 -8.65 7.81
N LYS A 40 1.82 -9.20 7.61
CA LYS A 40 2.98 -8.90 8.46
C LYS A 40 3.38 -7.42 8.38
N VAL A 41 3.46 -6.87 7.17
CA VAL A 41 3.77 -5.43 6.95
C VAL A 41 2.70 -4.55 7.60
N GLN A 42 1.42 -4.83 7.36
CA GLN A 42 0.30 -4.10 7.96
C GLN A 42 0.29 -4.18 9.48
N THR A 43 0.64 -5.32 10.06
CA THR A 43 0.73 -5.49 11.52
C THR A 43 1.81 -4.60 12.13
N TYR A 44 2.98 -4.50 11.49
CA TYR A 44 4.04 -3.61 11.98
C TYR A 44 3.66 -2.13 11.83
N MET A 45 3.03 -1.75 10.72
CA MET A 45 2.51 -0.38 10.54
C MET A 45 1.47 -0.03 11.61
N ALA A 46 0.50 -0.92 11.87
CA ALA A 46 -0.52 -0.72 12.90
C ALA A 46 0.10 -0.56 14.30
N ARG A 47 1.08 -1.41 14.65
CA ARG A 47 1.82 -1.29 15.92
C ARG A 47 2.50 0.07 16.06
N TRP A 48 3.16 0.56 15.01
CA TRP A 48 3.80 1.87 15.01
C TRP A 48 2.77 3.00 15.16
N VAL A 49 1.68 2.97 14.39
CA VAL A 49 0.58 3.95 14.49
C VAL A 49 0.02 4.04 15.90
N TYR A 50 -0.28 2.90 16.53
CA TYR A 50 -0.82 2.87 17.89
C TYR A 50 0.20 3.30 18.94
N ALA A 51 1.47 2.90 18.81
CA ALA A 51 2.52 3.26 19.75
C ALA A 51 2.78 4.76 19.82
N PHE A 52 2.69 5.46 18.68
CA PHE A 52 2.95 6.90 18.58
C PHE A 52 1.68 7.75 18.43
N SER A 53 0.50 7.15 18.63
CA SER A 53 -0.80 7.81 18.49
C SER A 53 -0.93 8.61 17.19
N VAL A 54 -0.43 8.02 16.09
CA VAL A 54 -0.51 8.65 14.77
C VAL A 54 -1.98 8.70 14.35
N GLN A 55 -2.43 9.88 13.92
CA GLN A 55 -3.80 10.06 13.45
C GLN A 55 -4.05 9.27 12.16
N PHE A 56 -5.23 8.70 12.01
CA PHE A 56 -5.59 7.95 10.79
C PHE A 56 -5.64 8.83 9.54
N SER A 57 -5.78 10.15 9.68
CA SER A 57 -5.64 11.10 8.57
C SER A 57 -4.25 11.05 7.92
N VAL A 58 -3.20 10.77 8.72
CA VAL A 58 -1.82 10.67 8.23
C VAL A 58 -1.66 9.44 7.35
N THR A 59 -2.29 8.31 7.69
CA THR A 59 -2.19 7.09 6.87
C THR A 59 -2.92 7.21 5.53
N GLU A 60 -3.85 8.16 5.42
CA GLU A 60 -4.54 8.45 4.16
C GLU A 60 -3.83 9.51 3.29
N SER A 61 -2.84 10.22 3.83
CA SER A 61 -2.07 11.21 3.10
C SER A 61 -1.29 10.60 1.93
N ASP A 62 -1.14 11.37 0.86
CA ASP A 62 -0.35 10.96 -0.30
C ASP A 62 1.12 10.81 0.09
N GLU A 63 1.64 11.64 1.00
CA GLU A 63 3.00 11.56 1.52
C GLU A 63 3.27 10.21 2.19
N PHE A 64 2.34 9.70 3.00
CA PHE A 64 2.48 8.38 3.61
C PHE A 64 2.44 7.25 2.58
N LYS A 65 1.51 7.32 1.61
CA LYS A 65 1.40 6.34 0.52
C LYS A 65 2.68 6.31 -0.33
N MET A 66 3.22 7.48 -0.67
CA MET A 66 4.48 7.61 -1.40
C MET A 66 5.67 7.06 -0.62
N MET A 67 5.74 7.29 0.70
CA MET A 67 6.79 6.71 1.55
C MET A 67 6.74 5.17 1.55
N VAL A 68 5.56 4.57 1.69
CA VAL A 68 5.37 3.10 1.67
C VAL A 68 5.75 2.52 0.30
N GLU A 69 5.32 3.17 -0.78
CA GLU A 69 5.66 2.77 -2.15
C GLU A 69 7.18 2.81 -2.38
N ALA A 70 7.85 3.91 -2.00
CA ALA A 70 9.30 4.05 -2.15
C ALA A 70 10.09 2.98 -1.36
N ILE A 71 9.65 2.68 -0.14
CA ILE A 71 10.21 1.58 0.67
C ILE A 71 10.02 0.22 -0.03
N GLY A 72 8.82 -0.01 -0.58
CA GLY A 72 8.49 -1.24 -1.30
C GLY A 72 9.32 -1.42 -2.58
N GLN A 73 9.51 -0.36 -3.35
CA GLN A 73 10.33 -0.33 -4.56
C GLN A 73 11.81 -0.54 -4.27
N PHE A 74 12.33 0.00 -3.16
CA PHE A 74 13.71 -0.25 -2.72
C PHE A 74 13.93 -1.74 -2.39
N GLY A 75 12.99 -2.34 -1.65
CA GLY A 75 13.07 -3.73 -1.22
C GLY A 75 13.91 -3.95 0.06
N PRO A 76 14.42 -5.17 0.29
CA PRO A 76 15.20 -5.47 1.48
C PRO A 76 16.47 -4.62 1.59
N GLY A 77 16.76 -4.13 2.80
CA GLY A 77 17.99 -3.37 3.09
C GLY A 77 17.80 -1.86 3.24
N VAL A 78 16.57 -1.34 3.07
CA VAL A 78 16.29 0.06 3.39
C VAL A 78 16.56 0.30 4.88
N THR A 79 17.29 1.37 5.17
CA THR A 79 17.54 1.84 6.54
C THR A 79 16.81 3.17 6.73
N PRO A 80 16.02 3.34 7.81
CA PRO A 80 15.41 4.61 8.12
C PRO A 80 16.48 5.70 8.26
N PRO A 81 16.19 6.96 7.87
CA PRO A 81 17.11 8.05 8.09
C PRO A 81 17.34 8.26 9.59
N SER A 82 18.58 8.61 9.95
CA SER A 82 18.91 9.01 11.32
C SER A 82 18.24 10.34 11.69
N GLN A 83 18.11 10.59 13.00
CA GLN A 83 17.57 11.86 13.50
C GLN A 83 18.35 13.07 12.95
N TYR A 84 19.68 12.98 12.87
CA TYR A 84 20.52 14.05 12.33
C TYR A 84 20.20 14.33 10.86
N GLN A 85 20.07 13.28 10.04
CA GLN A 85 19.71 13.43 8.63
C GLN A 85 18.33 14.05 8.45
N LEU A 86 17.35 13.65 9.26
CA LEU A 86 16.00 14.23 9.23
C LEU A 86 16.01 15.72 9.58
N LEU A 87 16.73 16.11 10.63
CA LEU A 87 16.73 17.47 11.16
C LEU A 87 17.51 18.46 10.29
N GLU A 88 18.59 18.01 9.64
CA GLU A 88 19.47 18.91 8.90
C GLU A 88 19.25 18.78 7.39
N ARG A 89 19.72 17.67 6.81
CA ARG A 89 19.78 17.52 5.36
C ARG A 89 18.40 17.41 4.73
N LEU A 90 17.58 16.47 5.19
CA LEU A 90 16.28 16.18 4.58
C LEU A 90 15.28 17.32 4.80
N LEU A 91 15.29 17.96 5.97
CA LEU A 91 14.49 19.15 6.22
C LEU A 91 14.86 20.30 5.27
N LYS A 92 16.16 20.54 5.05
CA LYS A 92 16.62 21.58 4.14
C LYS A 92 16.20 21.30 2.69
N GLU A 93 16.37 20.06 2.24
CA GLU A 93 15.94 19.62 0.89
C GLU A 93 14.42 19.79 0.71
N GLU A 94 13.62 19.46 1.72
CA GLU A 94 12.16 19.60 1.65
C GLU A 94 11.71 21.07 1.64
N VAL A 95 12.35 21.93 2.44
CA VAL A 95 12.09 23.39 2.43
C VAL A 95 12.41 23.98 1.06
N GLU A 96 13.53 23.58 0.44
CA GLU A 96 13.90 24.05 -0.89
C GLU A 96 12.89 23.59 -1.95
N ARG A 97 12.43 22.33 -1.88
CA ARG A 97 11.38 21.79 -2.75
C ARG A 97 10.09 22.59 -2.64
N ILE A 98 9.60 22.83 -1.42
CA ILE A 98 8.35 23.59 -1.18
C ILE A 98 8.50 25.03 -1.68
N ASN A 99 9.62 25.70 -1.38
CA ASN A 99 9.87 27.05 -1.87
C ASN A 99 9.89 27.08 -3.41
N GLY A 100 10.47 26.06 -4.05
CA GLY A 100 10.43 25.90 -5.51
C GLY A 100 9.01 25.82 -6.06
N LEU A 101 8.12 25.08 -5.40
CA LEU A 101 6.71 24.96 -5.78
C LEU A 101 5.90 26.25 -5.55
N LEU A 102 6.30 27.08 -4.59
CA LEU A 102 5.62 28.34 -4.28
C LEU A 102 6.03 29.48 -5.23
N LYS A 103 7.24 29.47 -5.79
CA LYS A 103 7.75 30.54 -6.68
C LYS A 103 6.79 30.94 -7.81
N PRO A 104 6.20 30.02 -8.59
CA PRO A 104 5.26 30.40 -9.65
C PRO A 104 4.04 31.14 -9.10
N ARG A 105 3.51 30.69 -7.95
CA ARG A 105 2.37 31.31 -7.28
C ARG A 105 2.72 32.70 -6.75
N GLU A 106 3.92 32.89 -6.23
CA GLU A 106 4.40 34.21 -5.81
C GLU A 106 4.58 35.16 -6.99
N GLU A 107 5.06 34.68 -8.13
CA GLU A 107 5.18 35.47 -9.36
C GLU A 107 3.83 35.85 -9.94
N GLU A 108 2.86 34.93 -9.92
CA GLU A 108 1.46 35.21 -10.28
C GLU A 108 0.83 36.23 -9.32
N TRP A 109 1.05 36.09 -8.00
CA TRP A 109 0.60 37.08 -7.02
C TRP A 109 1.28 38.44 -7.18
N LYS A 110 2.54 38.52 -7.60
CA LYS A 110 3.18 39.81 -7.93
C LYS A 110 2.58 40.46 -9.18
N LYS A 111 2.13 39.65 -10.15
CA LYS A 111 1.53 40.12 -11.41
C LYS A 111 0.04 40.48 -11.27
N HIS A 112 -0.69 39.77 -10.42
CA HIS A 112 -2.15 39.82 -10.32
C HIS A 112 -2.70 40.16 -8.92
N GLY A 113 -1.83 40.26 -7.91
CA GLY A 113 -2.21 40.63 -6.55
C GLY A 113 -2.73 42.06 -6.50
N CYS A 114 -3.93 42.20 -5.94
CA CYS A 114 -4.78 43.39 -6.00
C CYS A 114 -4.06 44.74 -5.89
N THR A 115 -4.53 45.68 -6.72
CA THR A 115 -4.51 47.13 -6.48
C THR A 115 -5.24 47.45 -5.17
N GLY A 116 -4.53 47.33 -4.05
CA GLY A 116 -5.01 47.84 -2.77
C GLY A 116 -4.76 49.34 -2.71
N ASN A 117 -5.71 50.14 -3.19
CA ASN A 117 -5.87 51.50 -2.67
C ASN A 117 -6.15 51.36 -1.17
N VAL A 118 -5.23 51.84 -0.34
CA VAL A 118 -5.52 52.36 1.00
C VAL A 118 -5.37 53.87 0.91
#